data_AF-A0A2E2V3Y3-F1
#
_entry.id   AF-A0A2E2V3Y3-F1
#
_cell.length_a   1.000
_cell.length_b   1.000
_cell.length_c   1.000
_cell.angle_alpha   90.00
_cell.angle_beta   90.00
_cell.angle_gamma   90.00
#
_symmetry.space_group_name_H-M   'P 1'
#
loop_
_entity.id
_entity.type
_entity.pdbx_description
1 polymer ?
#
loop_
_entity_poly.entity_id
_entity_poly.type
_entity_poly.pdbx_seq_one_letter_code
_entity_poly.pdbx_strand_id
1 'polypeptide(L)' 'MDKILNDILVAKEKDTLLEYEKILNKSLDYLSSIENPDEEKIEKIRVFLSRVIDEEIDYLVRNPEDYFELF' A
#
# COMPACT_ATOMS: atom_id res chain seq x y z
N MET A 1 -18.90 15.28 -5.28
CA MET A 1 -18.46 15.51 -3.89
C MET A 1 -17.82 16.91 -3.78
N ASP A 2 -17.76 17.55 -2.60
CA ASP A 2 -17.02 18.82 -2.44
C ASP A 2 -15.52 18.58 -2.71
N LYS A 3 -14.87 19.45 -3.49
CA LYS A 3 -13.46 19.30 -3.88
C LYS A 3 -12.54 19.24 -2.67
N ILE A 4 -12.81 20.07 -1.66
CA ILE A 4 -12.02 20.10 -0.42
C ILE A 4 -12.14 18.78 0.33
N LEU A 5 -13.36 18.23 0.39
CA LEU A 5 -13.59 16.95 1.05
C LEU A 5 -12.90 15.80 0.31
N ASN A 6 -12.95 15.80 -1.03
CA ASN A 6 -12.29 14.78 -1.85
C ASN A 6 -10.76 14.79 -1.65
N ASP A 7 -10.15 15.98 -1.67
CA ASP A 7 -8.71 16.13 -1.47
C ASP A 7 -8.28 15.63 -0.07
N ILE A 8 -9.10 15.87 0.97
CA ILE A 8 -8.86 15.36 2.33
C ILE A 8 -8.96 13.83 2.37
N LEU A 9 -9.98 13.25 1.73
CA LEU A 9 -10.18 11.80 1.71
C LEU A 9 -9.05 11.09 0.98
N VAL A 10 -8.65 11.59 -0.20
CA VAL A 10 -7.52 11.06 -0.96
C VAL A 10 -6.23 11.12 -0.16
N ALA A 11 -5.94 12.24 0.51
CA ALA A 11 -4.74 12.38 1.32
C ALA A 11 -4.73 11.37 2.48
N LYS A 12 -5.85 11.23 3.19
CA LYS A 12 -5.98 10.28 4.30
C LYS A 12 -5.82 8.83 3.83
N GLU A 13 -6.45 8.47 2.72
CA GLU A 13 -6.40 7.11 2.19
C GLU A 13 -4.99 6.74 1.71
N LYS A 14 -4.30 7.69 1.05
CA LYS A 14 -2.88 7.53 0.71
C LYS A 14 -2.02 7.26 1.95
N ASP A 15 -2.22 8.01 3.03
CA ASP A 15 -1.49 7.79 4.29
C ASP A 15 -1.80 6.41 4.87
N THR A 16 -3.04 5.93 4.76
CA THR A 16 -3.44 4.58 5.16
C THR A 16 -2.74 3.49 4.34
N LEU A 17 -2.70 3.61 3.01
CA LEU A 17 -1.99 2.67 2.13
C LEU A 17 -0.48 2.60 2.46
N LEU A 18 0.16 3.75 2.69
CA LEU A 18 1.56 3.80 3.09
C LEU A 18 1.81 3.19 4.47
N GLU A 19 0.85 3.29 5.40
CA GLU A 19 0.98 2.64 6.70
C GLU A 19 0.85 1.11 6.58
N TYR A 20 -0.05 0.62 5.73
CA TYR A 20 -0.14 -0.81 5.43
C TYR A 20 1.14 -1.35 4.82
N GLU A 21 1.76 -0.61 3.88
CA GLU A 21 3.05 -1.00 3.31
C GLU A 21 4.13 -1.15 4.39
N LYS A 22 4.21 -0.23 5.36
CA LYS A 22 5.16 -0.34 6.48
C LYS A 22 4.90 -1.56 7.36
N ILE A 23 3.64 -1.87 7.64
CA ILE A 23 3.27 -3.05 8.44
C ILE A 23 3.68 -4.32 7.70
N LEU A 24 3.37 -4.41 6.41
CA LEU A 24 3.75 -5.55 5.56
C LEU A 24 5.27 -5.71 5.50
N ASN A 25 6.02 -4.61 5.34
CA ASN A 25 7.48 -4.63 5.37
C ASN A 25 8.03 -5.17 6.69
N LYS A 26 7.48 -4.74 7.84
CA LYS A 26 7.83 -5.31 9.14
C LYS A 26 7.50 -6.80 9.24
N SER A 27 6.36 -7.23 8.69
CA SER A 27 6.01 -8.66 8.63
C SER A 27 7.03 -9.46 7.83
N LEU A 28 7.52 -8.93 6.70
CA LEU A 28 8.59 -9.55 5.92
C LEU A 28 9.91 -9.59 6.70
N ASP A 29 10.25 -8.55 7.46
CA ASP A 29 11.45 -8.54 8.31
C ASP A 29 11.38 -9.65 9.38
N TYR A 30 10.21 -9.87 9.98
CA TYR A 30 10.00 -10.99 10.89
C TYR A 30 10.16 -12.33 10.18
N LEU A 31 9.63 -12.50 8.96
CA LEU A 31 9.82 -13.74 8.19
C LEU A 31 11.30 -14.01 7.89
N SER A 32 12.07 -12.97 7.56
CA SER A 32 13.53 -13.07 7.37
C SER A 32 14.30 -13.42 8.65
N SER A 33 13.69 -13.29 9.83
CA SER A 33 14.32 -13.64 11.11
C SER A 33 14.11 -15.10 11.54
N ILE A 34 13.27 -15.85 10.82
CA ILE A 34 12.99 -17.27 11.09
C ILE A 34 14.16 -18.14 10.60
N GLU A 35 14.35 -19.33 11.19
CA GLU A 35 15.39 -20.28 10.78
C GLU A 35 15.23 -20.74 9.31
N ASN A 36 16.30 -20.64 8.52
CA ASN A 36 16.38 -20.95 7.08
C ASN A 36 15.36 -20.20 6.20
N PRO A 37 15.35 -18.85 6.20
CA PRO A 37 14.43 -18.08 5.38
C PRO A 37 14.88 -18.10 3.90
N ASP A 38 13.91 -18.12 2.99
CA ASP A 38 14.16 -17.89 1.57
C ASP A 38 14.22 -16.38 1.30
N GLU A 39 15.38 -15.78 1.53
CA GLU A 39 15.59 -14.32 1.42
C GLU A 39 15.28 -13.78 0.02
N GLU A 40 15.59 -14.53 -1.05
CA GLU A 40 15.31 -14.12 -2.42
C GLU A 40 13.79 -14.01 -2.66
N LYS A 41 13.03 -14.98 -2.16
CA LYS A 41 11.58 -14.97 -2.26
C LYS A 41 10.96 -13.85 -1.42
N ILE A 42 11.48 -13.60 -0.22
CA ILE A 42 11.03 -12.50 0.63
C ILE A 42 11.25 -11.15 -0.07
N GLU A 43 12.41 -10.96 -0.70
CA GLU A 43 12.70 -9.72 -1.43
C GLU A 43 11.80 -9.54 -2.66
N LYS A 44 11.53 -10.62 -3.40
CA LYS A 44 10.55 -10.60 -4.51
C LYS A 44 9.16 -10.19 -4.03
N ILE A 45 8.72 -10.69 -2.88
CA ILE A 45 7.43 -10.30 -2.28
C ILE A 45 7.46 -8.82 -1.89
N ARG A 46 8.56 -8.34 -1.30
CA ARG A 46 8.73 -6.93 -0.95
C ARG A 46 8.54 -6.00 -2.14
N VAL A 47 9.28 -6.26 -3.22
CA VAL A 47 9.20 -5.47 -4.46
C VAL A 47 7.80 -5.54 -5.08
N PHE A 48 7.17 -6.71 -5.05
CA PHE A 48 5.80 -6.87 -5.54
C PHE A 48 4.81 -6.02 -4.73
N LEU A 49 4.86 -6.08 -3.39
CA LEU A 49 3.96 -5.33 -2.53
C LEU A 49 4.11 -3.81 -2.70
N SER A 50 5.34 -3.30 -2.76
CA SER A 50 5.56 -1.86 -3.00
C SER A 50 4.98 -1.41 -4.34
N ARG A 51 5.12 -2.21 -5.41
CA ARG A 51 4.51 -1.90 -6.71
C ARG A 51 2.99 -1.88 -6.67
N VAL A 52 2.38 -2.84 -5.97
CA VAL A 52 0.92 -2.87 -5.81
C VAL A 52 0.45 -1.62 -5.05
N ILE A 53 1.11 -1.25 -3.96
CA ILE A 53 0.74 -0.04 -3.21
C ILE A 53 0.90 1.24 -4.07
N ASP A 54 1.99 1.34 -4.83
CA ASP A 54 2.19 2.46 -5.76
C ASP A 54 1.08 2.54 -6.81
N GLU A 55 0.69 1.40 -7.41
CA GLU A 55 -0.40 1.31 -8.38
C GLU A 55 -1.75 1.71 -7.78
N GLU A 56 -2.05 1.25 -6.56
CA GLU A 56 -3.26 1.61 -5.83
C GLU A 56 -3.32 3.12 -5.50
N ILE A 57 -2.21 3.71 -5.06
CA ILE A 57 -2.12 5.17 -4.81
C ILE A 57 -2.32 5.94 -6.12
N ASP A 58 -1.71 5.49 -7.22
CA ASP A 58 -1.86 6.12 -8.53
C ASP A 58 -3.32 6.05 -9.01
N TYR A 59 -3.98 4.92 -8.80
CA TYR A 59 -5.39 4.74 -9.14
C TYR A 59 -6.30 5.65 -8.29
N LEU A 60 -6.09 5.70 -6.97
CA LEU A 60 -6.79 6.61 -6.05
C LEU A 60 -6.68 8.08 -6.47
N VAL A 61 -5.48 8.54 -6.83
CA VAL A 61 -5.25 9.95 -7.20
C VAL A 61 -5.90 10.29 -8.54
N ARG A 62 -5.94 9.34 -9.47
CA ARG A 62 -6.49 9.56 -10.82
C ARG A 62 -8.02 9.41 -10.88
N ASN A 63 -8.57 8.49 -10.09
CA ASN A 63 -9.99 8.12 -10.11
C ASN A 63 -10.56 8.07 -8.69
N PRO A 64 -10.52 9.18 -7.93
CA PRO A 64 -10.89 9.17 -6.51
C PRO A 64 -12.36 8.82 -6.27
N GLU A 65 -13.27 9.24 -7.16
CA GLU A 65 -14.70 8.92 -7.02
C GLU A 65 -14.94 7.41 -7.20
N ASP A 66 -14.37 6.81 -8.25
CA ASP A 66 -14.47 5.35 -8.50
C ASP A 66 -13.80 4.53 -7.39
N TYR A 67 -12.67 5.01 -6.86
CA TYR A 67 -11.93 4.33 -5.78
C TYR A 67 -12.81 4.16 -4.52
N PHE A 68 -13.52 5.22 -4.12
CA PHE A 68 -14.36 5.19 -2.93
C PHE A 68 -15.74 4.56 -3.16
N GLU A 69 -16.16 4.31 -4.40
CA GLU A 69 -17.39 3.54 -4.68
C GLU A 69 -17.19 2.02 -4.54
N LEU A 70 -15.95 1.54 -4.58
CA LEU A 70 -15.61 0.13 -4.43
C LEU A 70 -15.65 -0.37 -2.97
N PHE A 71 -15.90 0.52 -2.00
CA PHE A 71 -15.88 0.26 -0.56
C PHE A 71 -17.08 0.87 0.17
#